data_AF-A0A5N7A383-F1
#
_entry.id   AF-A0A5N7A383-F1
#
_cell.length_a   1.000
_cell.length_b   1.000
_cell.length_c   1.000
_cell.angle_alpha   90.00
_cell.angle_beta   90.00
_cell.angle_gamma   90.00
#
_symmetry.space_group_name_H-M   'P 1'
#
loop_
_entity.id
_entity.type
_entity.pdbx_description
1 polymer ?
#
loop_
_entity_poly.entity_id
_entity_poly.type
_entity_poly.pdbx_seq_one_letter_code
_entity_poly.pdbx_strand_id
1 'polypeptide(L)'
;MANFLRFWLSFGLLITLSLQQSAPLVFRDAEPPKIAGKQLLVRGARYHNESHHSHLEPQRKDSFYWTASQNGQPAFAEFVVETDDDTSVVSMERFKYLLKSVHCTNTSLAVDFKNQKSFEYTKRAWKWVNEIERNTLIVVAGTGQCGWNTHRLPFAVSKIEFDDHTKTAKLQARRSEWKDVFYSFELSVGRVAKEEVHDTCVAPQHMKRKEHEKTLTMSFDHLWDLPQKDFSTPEDAFSLTLSCDQCGTKGSFELGFYLRNEKHVPKAATFTLTAHGVSARIGPKLTLSGDFTEEYSQQFDLAKIPIYGYSIPGVLDLGPEIVFSLGFSVGPVSGSASISSGIDISLLDSAELKIDLLSPHVVHSGWTPQVRTEPVKVDAQIEAGVNIHAKAAIQLAAEALGHGFEAGVNLKPVLGATLSLSESTAGVCANDEKHHVFGVSVAPSAGVSLNAEITRASDKGNPLAKLTIADLKEAIPDACVGFGPVVANSSLPAKRDSSGMASNQSDADSLPTASSSQVHQRYHRRHHHHHGRRH
;
A
#
# COMPACT_ATOMS: atom_id res chain seq x y z
N MET A 1 -13.75 2.37 40.70
CA MET A 1 -13.62 3.72 41.28
C MET A 1 -12.15 4.12 41.20
N ALA A 2 -11.88 5.25 40.53
CA ALA A 2 -10.62 6.02 40.50
C ALA A 2 -9.29 5.27 40.23
N ASN A 3 -8.75 5.44 39.02
CA ASN A 3 -7.54 6.26 38.81
C ASN A 3 -7.28 6.46 37.31
N PHE A 4 -7.73 7.63 36.86
CA PHE A 4 -7.39 8.29 35.61
C PHE A 4 -6.26 9.29 35.90
N LEU A 5 -5.52 9.66 34.86
CA LEU A 5 -4.71 10.89 34.69
C LEU A 5 -3.24 10.93 35.17
N ARG A 6 -2.37 11.07 34.14
CA ARG A 6 -1.14 11.89 34.01
C ARG A 6 0.18 11.12 33.91
N PHE A 7 0.74 11.08 32.70
CA PHE A 7 2.08 11.64 32.46
C PHE A 7 2.13 12.32 31.09
N TRP A 8 2.66 13.53 31.11
CA TRP A 8 2.60 14.60 30.12
C TRP A 8 3.83 14.60 29.21
N LEU A 9 3.64 15.08 27.97
CA LEU A 9 4.40 16.17 27.34
C LEU A 9 5.77 16.52 27.94
N SER A 10 6.87 16.13 27.26
CA SER A 10 8.02 17.01 26.93
C SER A 10 9.17 16.21 26.31
N PHE A 11 9.32 16.28 24.99
CA PHE A 11 10.64 16.34 24.33
C PHE A 11 10.44 16.98 22.95
N GLY A 12 10.35 18.30 22.97
CA GLY A 12 10.61 19.13 21.81
C GLY A 12 11.97 19.79 22.02
N LEU A 13 12.98 19.35 21.27
CA LEU A 13 13.94 20.16 20.51
C LEU A 13 15.07 19.25 20.01
N LEU A 14 15.50 19.51 18.76
CA LEU A 14 16.66 18.94 18.05
C LEU A 14 16.46 17.59 17.33
N ILE A 15 15.61 17.59 16.30
CA ILE A 15 16.00 17.06 14.98
C ILE A 15 15.46 18.02 13.90
N THR A 16 16.16 19.12 13.65
CA THR A 16 16.07 19.83 12.38
C THR A 16 17.07 19.19 11.42
N LEU A 17 16.68 18.05 10.84
CA LEU A 17 17.33 17.48 9.67
C LEU A 17 16.21 17.22 8.67
N SER A 18 15.90 18.28 7.91
CA SER A 18 15.32 18.27 6.57
C SER A 18 14.44 17.07 6.20
N LEU A 19 13.31 16.88 6.89
CA LEU A 19 12.14 16.38 6.18
C LEU A 19 11.61 17.58 5.40
N GLN A 20 11.84 17.59 4.08
CA GLN A 20 10.88 18.23 3.19
C GLN A 20 9.56 17.52 3.48
N GLN A 21 8.74 18.09 4.38
CA GLN A 21 7.31 17.82 4.39
C GLN A 21 6.85 18.24 3.01
N SER A 22 6.76 17.27 2.11
CA SER A 22 6.19 17.48 0.81
C SER A 22 4.75 17.88 1.03
N ALA A 23 4.47 19.18 0.93
CA ALA A 23 3.11 19.69 0.94
C ALA A 23 2.28 18.85 -0.06
N PRO A 24 1.01 18.55 0.27
CA PRO A 24 0.18 17.77 -0.63
C PRO A 24 0.15 18.43 -2.01
N LEU A 25 0.23 17.61 -3.06
CA LEU A 25 0.04 18.05 -4.42
C LEU A 25 -1.41 18.51 -4.58
N VAL A 26 -1.59 19.83 -4.64
CA VAL A 26 -2.92 20.43 -4.83
C VAL A 26 -3.32 20.29 -6.30
N PHE A 27 -4.42 19.59 -6.51
CA PHE A 27 -5.05 19.46 -7.81
C PHE A 27 -5.50 20.83 -8.33
N ARG A 28 -5.20 21.11 -9.61
CA ARG A 28 -5.59 22.35 -10.28
C ARG A 28 -6.84 22.14 -11.11
N ASP A 29 -7.71 23.14 -11.12
CA ASP A 29 -8.90 23.15 -11.97
C ASP A 29 -8.52 22.86 -13.42
N ALA A 30 -9.21 21.93 -14.04
CA ALA A 30 -9.07 21.59 -15.45
C ALA A 30 -10.37 21.92 -16.20
N GLU A 31 -10.24 22.34 -17.45
CA GLU A 31 -11.38 22.44 -18.35
C GLU A 31 -11.92 21.03 -18.64
N PRO A 32 -13.24 20.89 -18.92
CA PRO A 32 -13.80 19.63 -19.37
C PRO A 32 -13.00 19.11 -20.56
N PRO A 33 -12.69 17.81 -20.60
CA PRO A 33 -12.07 17.22 -21.77
C PRO A 33 -12.89 17.54 -23.02
N LYS A 34 -12.22 17.90 -24.12
CA LYS A 34 -12.89 18.12 -25.41
C LYS A 34 -13.42 16.78 -25.90
N ILE A 35 -14.65 16.42 -25.52
CA ILE A 35 -15.32 15.23 -26.00
C ILE A 35 -15.39 15.35 -27.53
N ALA A 36 -14.67 14.49 -28.25
CA ALA A 36 -14.89 14.26 -29.66
C ALA A 36 -16.38 13.91 -29.84
N GLY A 37 -17.11 14.84 -30.45
CA GLY A 37 -18.52 15.06 -30.18
C GLY A 37 -19.42 13.85 -30.42
N LYS A 38 -20.33 13.63 -29.46
CA LYS A 38 -21.76 13.51 -29.73
C LYS A 38 -22.48 14.33 -28.68
N GLN A 39 -22.82 15.57 -29.03
CA GLN A 39 -23.96 16.22 -28.41
C GLN A 39 -25.11 15.22 -28.48
N LEU A 40 -25.58 14.76 -27.31
CA LEU A 40 -26.94 14.25 -27.18
C LEU A 40 -27.86 15.44 -27.46
N LEU A 41 -28.03 15.75 -28.74
CA LEU A 41 -29.12 16.56 -29.23
C LEU A 41 -30.39 15.80 -28.84
N VAL A 42 -31.02 16.26 -27.76
CA VAL A 42 -32.44 16.01 -27.54
C VAL A 42 -33.14 16.40 -28.83
N ARG A 43 -33.72 15.40 -29.48
CA ARG A 43 -34.27 15.47 -30.83
C ARG A 43 -35.53 16.32 -30.78
N GLY A 44 -35.40 17.64 -30.95
CA GLY A 44 -36.57 18.52 -31.05
C GLY A 44 -36.37 19.99 -30.71
N ALA A 45 -35.34 20.68 -31.20
CA ALA A 45 -35.34 22.15 -31.23
C ALA A 45 -34.52 22.67 -32.42
N ARG A 46 -35.19 23.33 -33.37
CA ARG A 46 -34.55 24.24 -34.34
C ARG A 46 -34.08 25.45 -33.53
N TYR A 47 -32.79 25.82 -33.56
CA TYR A 47 -32.29 27.21 -33.59
C TYR A 47 -30.75 27.21 -33.47
N HIS A 48 -30.06 27.47 -34.58
CA HIS A 48 -28.58 27.53 -34.67
C HIS A 48 -27.93 28.72 -33.92
N ASN A 49 -28.71 29.59 -33.26
CA ASN A 49 -28.22 30.75 -32.50
C ASN A 49 -28.41 30.64 -30.97
N GLU A 50 -29.13 29.61 -30.49
CA GLU A 50 -29.35 29.35 -29.07
C GLU A 50 -28.23 28.53 -28.42
N SER A 51 -27.38 27.88 -29.24
CA SER A 51 -26.32 26.98 -28.77
C SER A 51 -25.24 27.66 -27.92
N HIS A 52 -25.06 28.98 -28.03
CA HIS A 52 -24.10 29.71 -27.21
C HIS A 52 -24.64 30.12 -25.84
N HIS A 53 -25.96 30.12 -25.64
CA HIS A 53 -26.59 30.52 -24.38
C HIS A 53 -26.98 29.32 -23.52
N SER A 54 -27.01 28.11 -24.07
CA SER A 54 -27.23 26.87 -23.31
C SER A 54 -26.18 26.62 -22.20
N HIS A 55 -25.04 27.31 -22.24
CA HIS A 55 -24.06 27.31 -21.16
C HIS A 55 -24.50 28.10 -19.90
N LEU A 56 -25.54 28.93 -20.02
CA LEU A 56 -26.17 29.66 -18.90
C LEU A 56 -27.29 28.86 -18.24
N GLU A 57 -27.74 27.77 -18.86
CA GLU A 57 -28.88 27.00 -18.39
C GLU A 57 -28.52 26.25 -17.09
N PRO A 58 -29.27 26.47 -15.97
CA PRO A 58 -29.11 25.66 -14.77
C PRO A 58 -29.33 24.17 -15.09
N GLN A 59 -28.50 23.32 -14.52
CA GLN A 59 -28.55 21.88 -14.72
C GLN A 59 -28.86 21.17 -13.41
N ARG A 60 -29.43 19.96 -13.48
CA ARG A 60 -29.52 19.05 -12.31
C ARG A 60 -28.22 18.30 -12.03
N LYS A 61 -27.30 18.32 -13.00
CA LYS A 61 -26.06 17.58 -12.98
C LYS A 61 -24.96 18.43 -13.59
N ASP A 62 -23.80 18.48 -12.95
CA ASP A 62 -22.59 19.10 -13.51
C ASP A 62 -21.36 18.24 -13.19
N SER A 63 -20.26 18.50 -13.88
CA SER A 63 -19.01 17.75 -13.71
C SER A 63 -17.82 18.69 -13.65
N PHE A 64 -17.02 18.52 -12.61
CA PHE A 64 -15.83 19.30 -12.32
C PHE A 64 -14.60 18.40 -12.42
N TYR A 65 -13.55 18.95 -13.00
CA TYR A 65 -12.35 18.20 -13.33
C TYR A 65 -11.14 18.87 -12.73
N TRP A 66 -10.21 18.07 -12.23
CA TRP A 66 -8.91 18.56 -11.81
C TRP A 66 -7.81 17.70 -12.41
N THR A 67 -6.66 18.35 -12.59
CA THR A 67 -5.42 17.67 -12.95
C THR A 67 -4.31 18.07 -12.00
N ALA A 68 -3.41 17.15 -11.73
CA ALA A 68 -2.16 17.45 -11.07
C ALA A 68 -1.03 16.78 -11.87
N SER A 69 0.19 17.25 -11.69
CA SER A 69 1.35 16.61 -12.30
C SER A 69 2.53 16.71 -11.37
N GLN A 70 3.21 15.59 -11.17
CA GLN A 70 4.40 15.54 -10.34
C GLN A 70 5.43 14.62 -10.99
N ASN A 71 6.66 15.11 -11.11
CA ASN A 71 7.76 14.38 -11.77
C ASN A 71 7.35 13.83 -13.16
N GLY A 72 6.48 14.56 -13.88
CA GLY A 72 5.95 14.16 -15.18
C GLY A 72 4.78 13.17 -15.13
N GLN A 73 4.41 12.63 -13.97
CA GLN A 73 3.26 11.74 -13.79
C GLN A 73 1.97 12.56 -13.63
N PRO A 74 0.98 12.41 -14.52
CA PRO A 74 -0.25 13.18 -14.46
C PRO A 74 -1.33 12.47 -13.63
N ALA A 75 -1.93 13.18 -12.70
CA ALA A 75 -3.10 12.76 -11.97
C ALA A 75 -4.37 13.44 -12.51
N PHE A 76 -5.51 12.76 -12.44
CA PHE A 76 -6.81 13.28 -12.84
C PHE A 76 -7.88 12.94 -11.80
N ALA A 77 -8.80 13.89 -11.60
CA ALA A 77 -9.99 13.70 -10.79
C ALA A 77 -11.23 14.21 -11.53
N GLU A 78 -12.30 13.44 -11.49
CA GLU A 78 -13.64 13.80 -11.95
C GLU A 78 -14.59 13.80 -10.74
N PHE A 79 -15.28 14.92 -10.52
CA PHE A 79 -16.32 15.08 -9.52
C PHE A 79 -17.62 15.45 -10.20
N VAL A 80 -18.57 14.53 -10.17
CA VAL A 80 -19.89 14.69 -10.74
C VAL A 80 -20.87 14.96 -9.60
N VAL A 81 -21.64 16.04 -9.71
CA VAL A 81 -22.65 16.40 -8.71
C VAL A 81 -24.04 16.25 -9.28
N GLU A 82 -24.98 15.88 -8.43
CA GLU A 82 -26.40 15.85 -8.76
C GLU A 82 -27.19 16.62 -7.70
N THR A 83 -28.18 17.39 -8.15
CA THR A 83 -29.00 18.25 -7.29
C THR A 83 -30.42 17.71 -7.18
N ASP A 84 -31.07 18.02 -6.06
CA ASP A 84 -32.48 17.66 -5.81
C ASP A 84 -33.46 18.53 -6.63
N ASP A 85 -34.76 18.24 -6.56
CA ASP A 85 -35.82 18.85 -7.39
C ASP A 85 -36.00 20.36 -7.20
N ASP A 86 -35.58 20.96 -6.08
CA ASP A 86 -35.63 22.40 -5.83
C ASP A 86 -34.29 23.10 -6.02
N THR A 87 -33.25 22.35 -6.40
CA THR A 87 -31.89 22.88 -6.54
C THR A 87 -31.36 22.64 -7.94
N SER A 88 -30.71 23.63 -8.55
CA SER A 88 -29.97 23.45 -9.81
C SER A 88 -28.59 24.06 -9.70
N VAL A 89 -27.64 23.60 -10.51
CA VAL A 89 -26.25 24.06 -10.54
C VAL A 89 -25.91 24.71 -11.87
N VAL A 90 -25.08 25.75 -11.83
CA VAL A 90 -24.49 26.36 -13.03
C VAL A 90 -23.03 26.76 -12.76
N SER A 91 -22.11 26.29 -13.59
CA SER A 91 -20.70 26.68 -13.53
C SER A 91 -20.41 27.93 -14.35
N MET A 92 -19.85 28.95 -13.70
CA MET A 92 -19.43 30.20 -14.34
C MET A 92 -18.29 30.00 -15.35
N GLU A 93 -17.53 28.91 -15.27
CA GLU A 93 -16.50 28.57 -16.25
C GLU A 93 -17.09 28.36 -17.64
N ARG A 94 -18.33 27.82 -17.71
CA ARG A 94 -19.03 27.49 -18.96
C ARG A 94 -19.47 28.73 -19.73
N PHE A 95 -19.74 29.84 -19.04
CA PHE A 95 -20.28 31.06 -19.64
C PHE A 95 -19.42 32.31 -19.39
N LYS A 96 -18.19 32.15 -18.87
CA LYS A 96 -17.25 33.25 -18.59
C LYS A 96 -17.08 34.23 -19.75
N TYR A 97 -17.12 33.73 -20.99
CA TYR A 97 -16.95 34.54 -22.20
C TYR A 97 -18.11 35.51 -22.46
N LEU A 98 -19.27 35.29 -21.85
CA LEU A 98 -20.46 36.16 -21.93
C LEU A 98 -20.45 37.26 -20.86
N LEU A 99 -19.55 37.18 -19.87
CA LEU A 99 -19.50 38.06 -18.71
C LEU A 99 -18.55 39.24 -18.93
N LYS A 100 -18.98 40.44 -18.53
CA LYS A 100 -18.17 41.65 -18.49
C LYS A 100 -17.36 41.72 -17.20
N SER A 101 -18.01 41.47 -16.07
CA SER A 101 -17.44 41.55 -14.73
C SER A 101 -18.21 40.65 -13.78
N VAL A 102 -17.53 40.23 -12.71
CA VAL A 102 -18.09 39.42 -11.64
C VAL A 102 -17.61 40.04 -10.33
N HIS A 103 -18.52 40.26 -9.40
CA HIS A 103 -18.21 40.73 -8.05
C HIS A 103 -18.80 39.76 -7.04
N CYS A 104 -17.94 39.17 -6.20
CA CYS A 104 -18.38 38.24 -5.17
C CYS A 104 -17.99 38.75 -3.78
N THR A 105 -18.91 38.61 -2.83
CA THR A 105 -18.64 38.65 -1.39
C THR A 105 -19.02 37.30 -0.79
N ASN A 106 -18.95 37.13 0.53
CA ASN A 106 -19.42 35.90 1.17
C ASN A 106 -20.96 35.76 1.14
N THR A 107 -21.69 36.85 0.88
CA THR A 107 -23.17 36.92 0.98
C THR A 107 -23.86 37.43 -0.29
N SER A 108 -23.10 37.76 -1.33
CA SER A 108 -23.65 38.27 -2.59
C SER A 108 -22.75 37.95 -3.80
N LEU A 109 -23.39 37.85 -4.96
CA LEU A 109 -22.73 37.68 -6.25
C LEU A 109 -23.39 38.61 -7.27
N ALA A 110 -22.64 39.44 -7.97
CA ALA A 110 -23.13 40.28 -9.06
C ALA A 110 -22.45 39.90 -10.36
N VAL A 111 -23.25 39.60 -11.38
CA VAL A 111 -22.78 39.12 -12.69
C VAL A 111 -23.23 40.09 -13.77
N ASP A 112 -22.27 40.76 -14.39
CA ASP A 112 -22.52 41.72 -15.46
C ASP A 112 -22.34 41.03 -16.81
N PHE A 113 -23.30 41.20 -17.72
CA PHE A 113 -23.26 40.58 -19.04
C PHE A 113 -22.74 41.55 -20.12
N LYS A 114 -21.95 41.04 -21.06
CA LYS A 114 -21.43 41.84 -22.18
C LYS A 114 -22.55 42.38 -23.07
N ASN A 115 -23.57 41.56 -23.33
CA ASN A 115 -24.63 41.86 -24.29
C ASN A 115 -26.03 41.61 -23.69
N GLN A 116 -27.04 42.31 -24.23
CA GLN A 116 -28.42 42.21 -23.76
C GLN A 116 -28.99 40.80 -23.92
N LYS A 117 -28.67 40.10 -25.01
CA LYS A 117 -29.24 38.76 -25.29
C LYS A 117 -28.87 37.74 -24.22
N SER A 118 -27.62 37.75 -23.76
CA SER A 118 -27.15 36.87 -22.68
C SER A 118 -27.81 37.22 -21.36
N PHE A 119 -27.94 38.50 -21.03
CA PHE A 119 -28.67 38.94 -19.84
C PHE A 119 -30.15 38.51 -19.87
N GLU A 120 -30.86 38.75 -20.96
CA GLU A 120 -32.27 38.34 -21.10
C GLU A 120 -32.46 36.83 -21.05
N TYR A 121 -31.51 36.07 -21.62
CA TYR A 121 -31.52 34.61 -21.51
C TYR A 121 -31.38 34.18 -20.05
N THR A 122 -30.37 34.68 -19.33
CA THR A 122 -30.16 34.42 -17.90
C THR A 122 -31.40 34.81 -17.09
N LYS A 123 -31.98 35.99 -17.35
CA LYS A 123 -33.18 36.47 -16.66
C LYS A 123 -34.34 35.50 -16.78
N ARG A 124 -34.54 34.87 -17.94
CA ARG A 124 -35.56 33.83 -18.12
C ARG A 124 -35.15 32.51 -17.44
N ALA A 125 -33.94 32.03 -17.71
CA ALA A 125 -33.48 30.73 -17.24
C ALA A 125 -33.35 30.64 -15.72
N TRP A 126 -33.08 31.76 -15.03
CA TRP A 126 -32.84 31.79 -13.58
C TRP A 126 -34.01 32.38 -12.79
N LYS A 127 -35.10 32.80 -13.46
CA LYS A 127 -36.27 33.43 -12.81
C LYS A 127 -36.89 32.54 -11.73
N TRP A 128 -36.90 31.23 -11.97
CA TRP A 128 -37.51 30.22 -11.10
C TRP A 128 -36.99 30.27 -9.66
N VAL A 129 -35.76 30.75 -9.44
CA VAL A 129 -35.17 30.92 -8.09
C VAL A 129 -36.05 31.78 -7.19
N ASN A 130 -36.70 32.80 -7.75
CA ASN A 130 -37.56 33.71 -6.98
C ASN A 130 -39.01 33.23 -6.85
N GLU A 131 -39.39 32.14 -7.52
CA GLU A 131 -40.79 31.70 -7.59
C GLU A 131 -41.22 30.91 -6.36
N ILE A 132 -40.29 30.19 -5.72
CA ILE A 132 -40.54 29.39 -4.52
C ILE A 132 -39.39 29.63 -3.53
N GLU A 133 -39.69 29.88 -2.26
CA GLU A 133 -38.70 30.22 -1.22
C GLU A 133 -37.58 29.17 -1.05
N ARG A 134 -37.90 27.88 -1.28
CA ARG A 134 -36.92 26.79 -1.20
C ARG A 134 -36.02 26.64 -2.43
N ASN A 135 -36.37 27.28 -3.55
CA ASN A 135 -35.63 27.13 -4.78
C ASN A 135 -34.22 27.70 -4.63
N THR A 136 -33.21 26.90 -4.95
CA THR A 136 -31.81 27.28 -4.76
C THR A 136 -31.02 27.09 -6.06
N LEU A 137 -30.35 28.14 -6.51
CA LEU A 137 -29.37 28.02 -7.60
C LEU A 137 -27.96 27.95 -7.02
N ILE A 138 -27.25 26.85 -7.24
CA ILE A 138 -25.83 26.72 -6.92
C ILE A 138 -25.02 27.30 -8.08
N VAL A 139 -24.41 28.46 -7.85
CA VAL A 139 -23.48 29.06 -8.81
C VAL A 139 -22.06 28.69 -8.40
N VAL A 140 -21.33 27.98 -9.26
CA VAL A 140 -19.93 27.65 -9.01
C VAL A 140 -19.02 28.64 -9.72
N ALA A 141 -18.33 29.47 -8.94
CA ALA A 141 -17.30 30.37 -9.44
C ALA A 141 -15.99 29.59 -9.63
N GLY A 142 -15.44 29.60 -10.83
CA GLY A 142 -14.12 29.03 -11.15
C GLY A 142 -12.97 29.83 -10.56
N THR A 143 -11.76 29.27 -10.58
CA THR A 143 -10.56 29.93 -10.05
C THR A 143 -10.39 31.36 -10.58
N GLY A 144 -10.18 32.30 -9.66
CA GLY A 144 -9.94 33.72 -9.95
C GLY A 144 -11.17 34.51 -10.40
N GLN A 145 -12.34 33.89 -10.62
CA GLN A 145 -13.53 34.60 -11.13
C GLN A 145 -14.12 35.62 -10.14
N CYS A 146 -13.90 35.44 -8.85
CA CYS A 146 -14.26 36.41 -7.83
C CYS A 146 -13.11 37.40 -7.52
N GLY A 147 -11.98 37.30 -8.22
CA GLY A 147 -10.78 38.11 -8.01
C GLY A 147 -9.90 37.65 -6.85
N TRP A 148 -10.49 37.06 -5.79
CA TRP A 148 -9.76 36.61 -4.59
C TRP A 148 -9.71 35.09 -4.40
N ASN A 149 -10.52 34.32 -5.13
CA ASN A 149 -10.62 32.88 -4.94
C ASN A 149 -9.50 32.13 -5.70
N THR A 150 -8.80 31.25 -4.99
CA THR A 150 -7.69 30.45 -5.54
C THR A 150 -8.11 29.09 -6.07
N HIS A 151 -9.37 28.72 -5.88
CA HIS A 151 -10.00 27.47 -6.30
C HIS A 151 -11.49 27.71 -6.59
N ARG A 152 -12.18 26.72 -7.16
CA ARG A 152 -13.64 26.76 -7.37
C ARG A 152 -14.40 26.94 -6.06
N LEU A 153 -15.42 27.80 -6.06
CA LEU A 153 -16.25 28.09 -4.90
C LEU A 153 -17.74 28.01 -5.25
N PRO A 154 -18.53 27.17 -4.57
CA PRO A 154 -19.98 27.16 -4.72
C PRO A 154 -20.63 28.29 -3.90
N PHE A 155 -21.65 28.91 -4.51
CA PHE A 155 -22.53 29.89 -3.89
C PHE A 155 -23.96 29.39 -3.95
N ALA A 156 -24.60 29.23 -2.80
CA ALA A 156 -26.02 28.89 -2.72
C ALA A 156 -26.86 30.17 -2.83
N VAL A 157 -27.55 30.34 -3.95
CA VAL A 157 -28.34 31.53 -4.28
C VAL A 157 -29.81 31.29 -3.97
N SER A 158 -30.38 32.14 -3.13
CA SER A 158 -31.79 32.08 -2.74
C SER A 158 -32.67 33.17 -3.37
N LYS A 159 -32.06 34.22 -3.94
CA LYS A 159 -32.80 35.32 -4.59
C LYS A 159 -31.95 35.99 -5.66
N ILE A 160 -32.58 36.44 -6.74
CA ILE A 160 -31.93 37.15 -7.84
C ILE A 160 -32.69 38.42 -8.22
N GLU A 161 -32.00 39.55 -8.26
CA GLU A 161 -32.53 40.82 -8.74
C GLU A 161 -31.86 41.15 -10.08
N PHE A 162 -32.67 41.43 -11.11
CA PHE A 162 -32.19 41.71 -12.46
C PHE A 162 -32.28 43.21 -12.76
N ASP A 163 -31.16 43.81 -13.13
CA ASP A 163 -31.06 45.23 -13.49
C ASP A 163 -30.84 45.35 -15.01
N ASP A 164 -31.90 45.71 -15.72
CA ASP A 164 -31.91 45.85 -17.18
C ASP A 164 -31.02 47.01 -17.68
N HIS A 165 -30.77 48.04 -16.87
CA HIS A 165 -29.95 49.19 -17.27
C HIS A 165 -28.46 48.83 -17.32
N THR A 166 -28.01 48.09 -16.30
CA THR A 166 -26.62 47.68 -16.18
C THR A 166 -26.34 46.31 -16.81
N LYS A 167 -27.39 45.55 -17.15
CA LYS A 167 -27.34 44.14 -17.58
C LYS A 167 -26.68 43.27 -16.50
N THR A 168 -27.11 43.48 -15.27
CA THR A 168 -26.52 42.84 -14.09
C THR A 168 -27.56 41.95 -13.40
N ALA A 169 -27.19 40.71 -13.13
CA ALA A 169 -27.90 39.87 -12.17
C ALA A 169 -27.24 40.03 -10.80
N LYS A 170 -27.98 40.48 -9.79
CA LYS A 170 -27.55 40.62 -8.39
C LYS A 170 -28.16 39.48 -7.58
N LEU A 171 -27.33 38.56 -7.13
CA LEU A 171 -27.72 37.33 -6.47
C LEU A 171 -27.46 37.48 -4.96
N GLN A 172 -28.49 37.24 -4.15
CA GLN A 172 -28.34 37.01 -2.72
C GLN A 172 -27.84 35.58 -2.55
N ALA A 173 -26.59 35.42 -2.11
CA ALA A 173 -25.87 34.16 -2.26
C ALA A 173 -24.97 33.87 -1.08
N ARG A 174 -25.05 32.68 -0.46
CA ARG A 174 -24.14 32.27 0.61
C ARG A 174 -22.96 31.48 0.05
N ARG A 175 -21.73 31.97 0.26
CA ARG A 175 -20.52 31.16 0.03
C ARG A 175 -20.62 29.88 0.86
N SER A 176 -20.50 28.74 0.21
CA SER A 176 -20.71 27.43 0.83
C SER A 176 -19.53 26.50 0.53
N GLU A 177 -19.43 25.42 1.29
CA GLU A 177 -18.53 24.30 0.98
C GLU A 177 -19.26 23.29 0.09
N TRP A 178 -18.51 22.52 -0.70
CA TRP A 178 -19.07 21.50 -1.59
C TRP A 178 -20.00 20.51 -0.86
N LYS A 179 -19.58 20.06 0.34
CA LYS A 179 -20.33 19.11 1.17
C LYS A 179 -21.66 19.68 1.69
N ASP A 180 -21.80 21.00 1.73
CA ASP A 180 -22.99 21.65 2.25
C ASP A 180 -24.06 21.87 1.17
N VAL A 181 -23.67 21.80 -0.12
CA VAL A 181 -24.55 22.08 -1.27
C VAL A 181 -24.81 20.87 -2.17
N PHE A 182 -24.00 19.82 -2.08
CA PHE A 182 -24.18 18.58 -2.85
C PHE A 182 -24.21 17.37 -1.94
N TYR A 183 -25.35 16.68 -1.94
CA TYR A 183 -25.59 15.49 -1.12
C TYR A 183 -25.56 14.20 -1.95
N SER A 184 -25.69 14.33 -3.27
CA SER A 184 -25.53 13.25 -4.24
C SER A 184 -24.38 13.59 -5.17
N PHE A 185 -23.37 12.73 -5.23
CA PHE A 185 -22.18 12.94 -6.02
C PHE A 185 -21.45 11.65 -6.36
N GLU A 186 -20.60 11.70 -7.39
CA GLU A 186 -19.59 10.71 -7.69
C GLU A 186 -18.22 11.38 -7.80
N LEU A 187 -17.26 10.92 -7.01
CA LEU A 187 -15.87 11.33 -7.06
C LEU A 187 -15.03 10.16 -7.56
N SER A 188 -14.21 10.40 -8.59
CA SER A 188 -13.24 9.45 -9.09
C SER A 188 -11.87 10.10 -9.23
N VAL A 189 -10.83 9.41 -8.76
CA VAL A 189 -9.44 9.85 -8.84
C VAL A 189 -8.58 8.70 -9.34
N GLY A 190 -7.71 8.97 -10.32
CA GLY A 190 -6.85 7.96 -10.91
C GLY A 190 -7.61 6.93 -11.73
N ARG A 191 -7.14 5.67 -11.70
CA ARG A 191 -7.78 4.57 -12.46
C ARG A 191 -8.85 3.91 -11.62
N VAL A 192 -10.12 4.13 -11.95
CA VAL A 192 -11.21 3.37 -11.37
C VAL A 192 -12.05 2.79 -12.50
N ALA A 193 -12.17 1.46 -12.54
CA ALA A 193 -13.25 0.83 -13.27
C ALA A 193 -14.58 1.31 -12.64
N LYS A 194 -15.35 2.15 -13.35
CA LYS A 194 -16.72 2.44 -12.94
C LYS A 194 -17.42 1.10 -12.73
N GLU A 195 -18.06 0.96 -11.57
CA GLU A 195 -18.64 -0.27 -11.05
C GLU A 195 -19.52 -0.97 -12.12
N GLU A 196 -18.95 -1.90 -12.89
CA GLU A 196 -19.70 -3.02 -13.43
C GLU A 196 -19.71 -4.09 -12.33
N VAL A 197 -20.91 -4.49 -11.92
CA VAL A 197 -21.22 -5.34 -10.77
C VAL A 197 -20.75 -6.79 -10.99
N HIS A 198 -19.47 -7.02 -11.27
CA HIS A 198 -18.88 -8.35 -11.35
C HIS A 198 -17.67 -8.44 -10.43
N ASP A 199 -17.69 -9.44 -9.53
CA ASP A 199 -16.69 -9.82 -8.53
C ASP A 199 -15.33 -10.26 -9.10
N THR A 200 -14.95 -9.78 -10.28
CA THR A 200 -13.78 -10.29 -11.00
C THR A 200 -12.70 -9.24 -11.12
N CYS A 201 -11.51 -9.54 -10.59
CA CYS A 201 -10.25 -8.91 -11.00
C CYS A 201 -9.98 -9.23 -12.47
N VAL A 202 -10.66 -8.55 -13.38
CA VAL A 202 -10.40 -8.65 -14.82
C VAL A 202 -10.01 -7.25 -15.28
N ALA A 203 -8.74 -7.10 -15.61
CA ALA A 203 -8.25 -5.94 -16.34
C ALA A 203 -9.18 -5.70 -17.54
N PRO A 204 -9.74 -4.49 -17.74
CA PRO A 204 -10.67 -4.24 -18.82
C PRO A 204 -10.02 -4.55 -20.17
N GLN A 205 -10.37 -5.69 -20.77
CA GLN A 205 -9.95 -6.00 -22.13
C GLN A 205 -10.69 -5.06 -23.09
N HIS A 206 -9.92 -4.16 -23.72
CA HIS A 206 -10.28 -3.52 -24.99
C HIS A 206 -11.64 -2.81 -25.06
N MET A 207 -11.92 -1.87 -24.15
CA MET A 207 -12.84 -0.76 -24.46
C MET A 207 -12.00 0.49 -24.78
N LYS A 208 -12.20 1.07 -25.96
CA LYS A 208 -11.49 2.29 -26.43
C LYS A 208 -11.83 3.48 -25.50
N ARG A 209 -11.10 3.64 -24.39
CA ARG A 209 -11.21 4.78 -23.46
C ARG A 209 -9.84 5.43 -23.22
N LYS A 210 -9.06 5.60 -24.30
CA LYS A 210 -7.61 5.89 -24.25
C LYS A 210 -7.17 7.30 -23.83
N GLU A 211 -8.08 8.23 -23.52
CA GLU A 211 -7.66 9.64 -23.27
C GLU A 211 -7.91 10.15 -21.83
N HIS A 212 -8.63 9.37 -20.99
CA HIS A 212 -9.15 9.88 -19.71
C HIS A 212 -8.76 9.03 -18.49
N GLU A 213 -8.13 7.86 -18.67
CA GLU A 213 -7.43 7.16 -17.59
C GLU A 213 -6.04 7.80 -17.44
N LYS A 214 -5.94 8.87 -16.66
CA LYS A 214 -4.64 9.38 -16.19
C LYS A 214 -4.42 8.82 -14.79
N THR A 215 -3.41 7.96 -14.66
CA THR A 215 -3.17 7.12 -13.49
C THR A 215 -2.51 7.92 -12.37
N LEU A 216 -2.88 7.62 -11.13
CA LEU A 216 -2.26 8.23 -9.96
C LEU A 216 -1.07 7.35 -9.53
N THR A 217 0.12 7.63 -10.07
CA THR A 217 1.30 6.80 -9.77
C THR A 217 2.01 7.25 -8.50
N MET A 218 2.25 6.31 -7.61
CA MET A 218 2.99 6.48 -6.36
C MET A 218 4.32 5.74 -6.48
N SER A 219 5.43 6.47 -6.30
CA SER A 219 6.76 5.84 -6.26
C SER A 219 6.88 4.95 -5.02
N PHE A 220 7.41 3.74 -5.22
CA PHE A 220 7.86 2.83 -4.16
C PHE A 220 9.39 2.62 -4.24
N ASP A 221 10.09 3.41 -5.07
CA ASP A 221 11.54 3.39 -5.19
C ASP A 221 12.19 4.13 -4.03
N HIS A 222 12.69 3.37 -3.05
CA HIS A 222 13.38 3.92 -1.89
C HIS A 222 14.54 3.02 -1.47
N LEU A 223 15.75 3.55 -1.52
CA LEU A 223 16.93 2.92 -0.95
C LEU A 223 17.06 3.37 0.50
N TRP A 224 17.28 2.41 1.39
CA TRP A 224 17.69 2.69 2.77
C TRP A 224 18.77 1.71 3.16
N ASP A 225 20.02 2.16 3.10
CA ASP A 225 21.08 1.44 3.79
C ASP A 225 20.97 1.77 5.28
N LEU A 226 20.96 0.74 6.12
CA LEU A 226 21.07 0.94 7.56
C LEU A 226 22.55 0.99 7.88
N PRO A 227 23.12 2.18 8.20
CA PRO A 227 24.48 2.22 8.72
C PRO A 227 24.55 1.39 10.00
N GLN A 228 25.75 0.91 10.31
CA GLN A 228 26.00 0.10 11.49
C GLN A 228 25.33 0.70 12.74
N LYS A 229 24.41 -0.06 13.34
CA LYS A 229 23.71 0.32 14.56
C LYS A 229 24.08 -0.64 15.66
N ASP A 230 24.70 -0.10 16.70
CA ASP A 230 25.16 -0.87 17.84
C ASP A 230 24.14 -0.80 18.98
N PHE A 231 23.90 -1.94 19.60
CA PHE A 231 23.10 -2.12 20.80
C PHE A 231 23.99 -2.78 21.84
N SER A 232 23.99 -2.24 23.05
CA SER A 232 24.78 -2.76 24.17
C SER A 232 24.03 -2.40 25.45
N THR A 233 24.10 -3.27 26.46
CA THR A 233 23.60 -2.96 27.80
C THR A 233 24.80 -2.73 28.73
N PRO A 234 24.77 -1.73 29.63
CA PRO A 234 25.87 -1.52 30.57
C PRO A 234 26.03 -2.65 31.60
N GLU A 235 24.98 -3.44 31.81
CA GLU A 235 24.87 -4.43 32.89
C GLU A 235 25.25 -5.86 32.44
N ASP A 236 25.22 -6.16 31.13
CA ASP A 236 25.60 -7.47 30.58
C ASP A 236 26.77 -7.34 29.59
N ALA A 237 27.55 -8.41 29.42
CA ALA A 237 28.60 -8.49 28.40
C ALA A 237 28.02 -8.67 26.98
N PHE A 238 27.00 -7.88 26.63
CA PHE A 238 26.22 -7.98 25.39
C PHE A 238 26.62 -6.87 24.40
N SER A 239 26.96 -7.29 23.19
CA SER A 239 27.17 -6.42 22.04
C SER A 239 26.43 -6.99 20.83
N LEU A 240 25.60 -6.16 20.21
CA LEU A 240 24.88 -6.46 18.99
C LEU A 240 25.07 -5.32 18.00
N THR A 241 25.55 -5.67 16.82
CA THR A 241 25.71 -4.73 15.72
C THR A 241 24.83 -5.17 14.57
N LEU A 242 23.93 -4.31 14.12
CA LEU A 242 23.03 -4.55 13.00
C LEU A 242 23.35 -3.58 11.86
N SER A 243 23.55 -4.10 10.65
CA SER A 243 23.60 -3.31 9.41
C SER A 243 22.73 -3.96 8.34
N CYS A 244 22.36 -3.19 7.32
CA CYS A 244 21.55 -3.66 6.20
C CYS A 244 22.14 -3.04 4.93
N ASP A 245 22.84 -3.86 4.14
CA ASP A 245 23.46 -3.44 2.90
C ASP A 245 22.49 -3.74 1.74
N GLN A 246 22.36 -2.79 0.80
CA GLN A 246 21.49 -2.95 -0.38
C GLN A 246 20.01 -3.14 -0.02
N CYS A 247 19.59 -2.58 1.11
CA CYS A 247 18.22 -2.66 1.56
C CYS A 247 17.40 -1.55 0.92
N GLY A 248 16.19 -1.91 0.49
CA GLY A 248 15.35 -0.95 -0.20
C GLY A 248 14.20 -1.59 -0.94
N THR A 249 13.45 -0.72 -1.59
CA THR A 249 12.30 -1.04 -2.40
C THR A 249 12.42 -0.42 -3.78
N LYS A 250 11.76 -1.05 -4.74
CA LYS A 250 11.68 -0.59 -6.12
C LYS A 250 10.26 -0.70 -6.63
N GLY A 251 9.96 0.06 -7.68
CA GLY A 251 8.72 0.03 -8.43
C GLY A 251 7.79 1.17 -8.06
N SER A 252 6.53 1.02 -8.46
CA SER A 252 5.48 1.99 -8.21
C SER A 252 4.12 1.33 -8.10
N PHE A 253 3.18 2.04 -7.50
CA PHE A 253 1.79 1.65 -7.44
C PHE A 253 0.92 2.67 -8.18
N GLU A 254 0.03 2.20 -9.04
CA GLU A 254 -1.06 3.03 -9.54
C GLU A 254 -2.25 2.96 -8.58
N LEU A 255 -2.71 4.12 -8.14
CA LEU A 255 -3.82 4.29 -7.23
C LEU A 255 -5.11 4.67 -7.98
N GLY A 256 -6.22 4.11 -7.50
CA GLY A 256 -7.56 4.59 -7.82
C GLY A 256 -8.40 4.79 -6.56
N PHE A 257 -9.20 5.85 -6.55
CA PHE A 257 -10.19 6.10 -5.49
C PHE A 257 -11.53 6.47 -6.11
N TYR A 258 -12.60 5.83 -5.66
CA TYR A 258 -13.97 6.11 -6.07
C TYR A 258 -14.88 6.24 -4.87
N LEU A 259 -15.75 7.24 -4.89
CA LEU A 259 -16.78 7.46 -3.89
C LEU A 259 -18.07 7.90 -4.59
N ARG A 260 -19.15 7.14 -4.41
CA ARG A 260 -20.51 7.54 -4.78
C ARG A 260 -21.33 7.77 -3.53
N ASN A 261 -21.95 8.92 -3.46
CA ASN A 261 -22.89 9.30 -2.43
C ASN A 261 -24.25 9.58 -3.05
N GLU A 262 -25.32 9.11 -2.42
CA GLU A 262 -26.68 9.44 -2.80
C GLU A 262 -27.43 9.91 -1.56
N LYS A 263 -27.93 11.14 -1.59
CA LYS A 263 -28.70 11.75 -0.49
C LYS A 263 -28.01 11.56 0.88
N HIS A 264 -26.72 11.91 0.97
CA HIS A 264 -25.85 11.77 2.14
C HIS A 264 -25.45 10.34 2.55
N VAL A 265 -25.92 9.31 1.85
CA VAL A 265 -25.59 7.92 2.17
C VAL A 265 -24.56 7.40 1.16
N PRO A 266 -23.33 7.08 1.60
CA PRO A 266 -22.34 6.44 0.74
C PRO A 266 -22.92 5.15 0.16
N LYS A 267 -22.89 5.02 -1.16
CA LYS A 267 -23.39 3.86 -1.92
C LYS A 267 -22.27 2.99 -2.46
N ALA A 268 -21.12 3.59 -2.77
CA ALA A 268 -19.91 2.88 -3.14
C ALA A 268 -18.71 3.67 -2.65
N ALA A 269 -17.73 2.99 -2.07
CA ALA A 269 -16.43 3.57 -1.77
C ALA A 269 -15.38 2.50 -2.06
N THR A 270 -14.49 2.76 -3.01
CA THR A 270 -13.54 1.76 -3.49
C THR A 270 -12.16 2.37 -3.61
N PHE A 271 -11.19 1.56 -3.22
CA PHE A 271 -9.77 1.85 -3.39
C PHE A 271 -9.13 0.76 -4.24
N THR A 272 -8.27 1.14 -5.18
CA THR A 272 -7.53 0.20 -6.02
C THR A 272 -6.03 0.49 -6.00
N LEU A 273 -5.23 -0.57 -5.97
CA LEU A 273 -3.77 -0.52 -6.13
C LEU A 273 -3.35 -1.51 -7.21
N THR A 274 -2.58 -1.03 -8.18
CA THR A 274 -1.92 -1.87 -9.19
C THR A 274 -0.41 -1.74 -9.07
N ALA A 275 0.29 -2.85 -8.89
CA ALA A 275 1.75 -2.87 -8.75
C ALA A 275 2.45 -2.83 -10.12
N HIS A 276 3.53 -2.06 -10.22
CA HIS A 276 4.41 -1.98 -11.40
C HIS A 276 5.88 -2.05 -10.98
N GLY A 277 6.56 -3.17 -11.29
CA GLY A 277 7.97 -3.37 -10.94
C GLY A 277 8.24 -3.47 -9.44
N VAL A 278 7.22 -3.79 -8.63
CA VAL A 278 7.32 -3.72 -7.18
C VAL A 278 8.18 -4.84 -6.62
N SER A 279 9.26 -4.46 -5.95
CA SER A 279 10.15 -5.40 -5.25
C SER A 279 10.76 -4.78 -3.99
N ALA A 280 11.23 -5.64 -3.09
CA ALA A 280 11.95 -5.29 -1.88
C ALA A 280 13.14 -6.23 -1.69
N ARG A 281 14.27 -5.68 -1.25
CA ARG A 281 15.48 -6.45 -0.87
C ARG A 281 15.84 -6.12 0.56
N ILE A 282 16.14 -7.15 1.35
CA ILE A 282 16.61 -7.01 2.74
C ILE A 282 17.80 -7.95 2.91
N GLY A 283 18.99 -7.38 3.06
CA GLY A 283 20.24 -8.09 3.30
C GLY A 283 20.82 -7.74 4.67
N PRO A 284 20.30 -8.32 5.77
CA PRO A 284 20.80 -8.00 7.09
C PRO A 284 22.18 -8.62 7.32
N LYS A 285 23.03 -7.87 8.03
CA LYS A 285 24.28 -8.35 8.61
C LYS A 285 24.26 -8.04 10.10
N LEU A 286 24.50 -9.08 10.90
CA LEU A 286 24.40 -9.05 12.33
C LEU A 286 25.73 -9.50 12.92
N THR A 287 26.31 -8.76 13.85
CA THR A 287 27.43 -9.24 14.68
C THR A 287 26.96 -9.30 16.12
N LEU A 288 27.12 -10.46 16.73
CA LEU A 288 26.68 -10.76 18.08
C LEU A 288 27.89 -11.14 18.92
N SER A 289 27.90 -10.70 20.17
CA SER A 289 28.83 -11.17 21.19
C SER A 289 28.16 -11.07 22.55
N GLY A 290 28.21 -12.15 23.32
CA GLY A 290 27.79 -12.14 24.72
C GLY A 290 27.47 -13.51 25.27
N ASP A 291 27.07 -13.52 26.54
CA ASP A 291 26.64 -14.72 27.25
C ASP A 291 25.43 -14.36 28.11
N PHE A 292 24.22 -14.61 27.59
CA PHE A 292 22.97 -14.25 28.24
C PHE A 292 21.85 -15.24 27.89
N THR A 293 20.96 -15.48 28.85
CA THR A 293 19.91 -16.51 28.74
C THR A 293 18.54 -15.96 28.34
N GLU A 294 18.34 -14.65 28.42
CA GLU A 294 17.05 -14.00 28.13
C GLU A 294 16.95 -13.58 26.65
N GLU A 295 15.72 -13.39 26.14
CA GLU A 295 15.53 -12.82 24.80
C GLU A 295 15.62 -11.28 24.85
N TYR A 296 16.46 -10.72 23.99
CA TYR A 296 16.54 -9.29 23.74
C TYR A 296 15.81 -8.96 22.43
N SER A 297 14.85 -8.02 22.49
CA SER A 297 14.12 -7.57 21.30
C SER A 297 14.01 -6.06 21.21
N GLN A 298 14.04 -5.54 19.98
CA GLN A 298 13.85 -4.13 19.66
C GLN A 298 13.10 -4.00 18.34
N GLN A 299 12.35 -2.91 18.20
CA GLN A 299 11.76 -2.48 16.94
C GLN A 299 11.89 -0.97 16.81
N PHE A 300 12.22 -0.50 15.61
CA PHE A 300 12.32 0.93 15.32
C PHE A 300 11.86 1.23 13.91
N ASP A 301 11.34 2.44 13.72
CA ASP A 301 10.98 2.96 12.40
C ASP A 301 12.27 3.38 11.67
N LEU A 302 12.43 2.86 10.45
CA LEU A 302 13.54 3.18 9.56
C LEU A 302 13.28 4.48 8.81
N ALA A 303 12.09 4.56 8.23
CA ALA A 303 11.68 5.67 7.40
C ALA A 303 10.16 5.76 7.41
N LYS A 304 9.70 7.00 7.46
CA LYS A 304 8.31 7.35 7.27
C LYS A 304 8.27 8.29 6.07
N ILE A 305 7.81 7.75 4.95
CA ILE A 305 7.80 8.44 3.68
C ILE A 305 6.38 8.91 3.45
N PRO A 306 6.07 10.18 3.71
CA PRO A 306 4.80 10.73 3.26
C PRO A 306 4.79 10.60 1.74
N ILE A 307 3.90 9.77 1.21
CA ILE A 307 3.63 9.83 -0.22
C ILE A 307 2.82 11.12 -0.39
N TYR A 308 3.15 11.88 -1.42
CA TYR A 308 2.48 13.15 -1.71
C TYR A 308 0.98 13.01 -1.56
N GLY A 309 0.42 13.70 -0.56
CA GLY A 309 -1.01 13.75 -0.40
C GLY A 309 -1.62 14.46 -1.60
N TYR A 310 -2.74 13.99 -2.12
CA TYR A 310 -3.49 14.67 -3.15
C TYR A 310 -4.66 15.38 -2.50
N SER A 311 -4.79 16.68 -2.75
CA SER A 311 -5.90 17.45 -2.21
C SER A 311 -6.64 18.19 -3.33
N ILE A 312 -7.96 18.06 -3.31
CA ILE A 312 -8.89 18.92 -4.04
C ILE A 312 -9.58 19.78 -2.98
N PRO A 313 -9.28 21.09 -2.90
CA PRO A 313 -9.78 21.96 -1.85
C PRO A 313 -11.30 21.84 -1.64
N GLY A 314 -11.70 21.50 -0.42
CA GLY A 314 -13.10 21.34 -0.01
C GLY A 314 -13.81 20.10 -0.55
N VAL A 315 -13.12 19.21 -1.29
CA VAL A 315 -13.70 18.01 -1.90
C VAL A 315 -13.02 16.73 -1.42
N LEU A 316 -11.68 16.66 -1.48
CA LEU A 316 -10.91 15.45 -1.21
C LEU A 316 -9.57 15.79 -0.55
N ASP A 317 -9.21 15.02 0.48
CA ASP A 317 -7.86 14.90 1.01
C ASP A 317 -7.47 13.41 1.00
N LEU A 318 -6.45 13.07 0.22
CA LEU A 318 -5.95 11.71 0.03
C LEU A 318 -4.48 11.68 0.42
N GLY A 319 -4.14 11.10 1.57
CA GLY A 319 -2.77 11.03 2.09
C GLY A 319 -2.29 9.58 2.16
N PRO A 320 -1.62 9.05 1.13
CA PRO A 320 -0.88 7.81 1.26
C PRO A 320 0.44 8.05 2.01
N GLU A 321 0.88 7.06 2.74
CA GLU A 321 2.10 7.09 3.51
C GLU A 321 2.73 5.72 3.53
N ILE A 322 4.06 5.66 3.37
CA ILE A 322 4.81 4.41 3.53
C ILE A 322 5.56 4.46 4.85
N VAL A 323 5.37 3.44 5.66
CA VAL A 323 6.10 3.24 6.90
C VAL A 323 6.98 2.01 6.77
N PHE A 324 8.29 2.22 6.92
CA PHE A 324 9.29 1.17 7.01
C PHE A 324 9.73 1.03 8.46
N SER A 325 9.65 -0.19 9.00
CA SER A 325 10.17 -0.51 10.32
C SER A 325 11.01 -1.78 10.29
N LEU A 326 11.99 -1.86 11.17
CA LEU A 326 12.84 -3.04 11.36
C LEU A 326 12.75 -3.46 12.82
N GLY A 327 12.51 -4.75 13.04
CA GLY A 327 12.53 -5.35 14.36
C GLY A 327 13.40 -6.60 14.35
N PHE A 328 13.95 -6.90 15.51
CA PHE A 328 14.70 -8.13 15.73
C PHE A 328 14.45 -8.66 17.13
N SER A 329 14.61 -9.97 17.29
CA SER A 329 14.77 -10.62 18.57
C SER A 329 15.95 -11.58 18.52
N VAL A 330 16.70 -11.63 19.61
CA VAL A 330 17.91 -12.42 19.75
C VAL A 330 17.92 -13.01 21.16
N GLY A 331 18.12 -14.32 21.27
CA GLY A 331 18.34 -14.98 22.54
C GLY A 331 17.83 -16.42 22.56
N PRO A 332 18.29 -17.24 23.54
CA PRO A 332 19.50 -17.01 24.35
C PRO A 332 20.76 -16.94 23.47
N VAL A 333 21.86 -16.36 23.96
CA VAL A 333 23.15 -16.28 23.23
C VAL A 333 24.29 -16.74 24.10
N SER A 334 25.17 -17.57 23.55
CA SER A 334 26.48 -17.88 24.12
C SER A 334 27.55 -17.86 23.03
N GLY A 335 28.53 -16.96 23.15
CA GLY A 335 29.64 -16.81 22.22
C GLY A 335 29.56 -15.56 21.35
N SER A 336 30.21 -15.61 20.19
CA SER A 336 30.23 -14.48 19.25
C SER A 336 30.28 -14.94 17.81
N ALA A 337 29.55 -14.24 16.94
CA ALA A 337 29.55 -14.49 15.50
C ALA A 337 29.01 -13.32 14.69
N SER A 338 29.45 -13.23 13.44
CA SER A 338 28.77 -12.48 12.40
C SER A 338 27.91 -13.40 11.55
N ILE A 339 26.66 -12.99 11.36
CA ILE A 339 25.61 -13.68 10.63
C ILE A 339 25.17 -12.77 9.48
N SER A 340 25.03 -13.32 8.28
CA SER A 340 24.45 -12.59 7.14
C SER A 340 23.53 -13.48 6.32
N SER A 341 22.50 -12.87 5.72
CA SER A 341 21.56 -13.52 4.80
C SER A 341 20.91 -12.45 3.92
N GLY A 342 19.94 -12.85 3.09
CA GLY A 342 19.24 -11.97 2.17
C GLY A 342 17.87 -12.53 1.81
N ILE A 343 16.90 -11.64 1.62
CA ILE A 343 15.59 -11.95 1.07
C ILE A 343 15.23 -10.92 0.00
N ASP A 344 14.89 -11.42 -1.18
CA ASP A 344 14.31 -10.65 -2.28
C ASP A 344 12.83 -11.02 -2.40
N ILE A 345 11.97 -10.00 -2.49
CA ILE A 345 10.52 -10.12 -2.56
C ILE A 345 10.05 -9.33 -3.77
N SER A 346 9.18 -9.91 -4.59
CA SER A 346 8.59 -9.19 -5.74
C SER A 346 7.11 -9.51 -5.92
N LEU A 347 6.35 -8.51 -6.39
CA LEU A 347 4.98 -8.69 -6.87
C LEU A 347 4.96 -8.77 -8.40
N LEU A 348 3.90 -9.33 -8.97
CA LEU A 348 3.71 -9.29 -10.43
C LEU A 348 3.39 -7.85 -10.88
N ASP A 349 3.91 -7.44 -12.04
CA ASP A 349 3.72 -6.10 -12.66
C ASP A 349 2.27 -5.77 -13.07
N SER A 350 1.32 -6.59 -12.69
CA SER A 350 -0.12 -6.40 -12.89
C SER A 350 -0.93 -6.85 -11.69
N ALA A 351 -0.28 -7.01 -10.53
CA ALA A 351 -0.95 -7.38 -9.31
C ALA A 351 -1.95 -6.28 -8.95
N GLU A 352 -3.23 -6.62 -8.92
CA GLU A 352 -4.34 -5.68 -8.70
C GLU A 352 -5.06 -6.01 -7.40
N LEU A 353 -5.22 -5.01 -6.55
CA LEU A 353 -5.94 -5.06 -5.29
C LEU A 353 -7.09 -4.07 -5.37
N LYS A 354 -8.29 -4.53 -5.04
CA LYS A 354 -9.48 -3.72 -4.92
C LYS A 354 -10.04 -3.89 -3.52
N ILE A 355 -10.23 -2.80 -2.81
CA ILE A 355 -10.81 -2.75 -1.47
C ILE A 355 -12.13 -2.01 -1.56
N ASP A 356 -13.22 -2.67 -1.18
CA ASP A 356 -14.49 -2.01 -0.89
C ASP A 356 -14.46 -1.51 0.56
N LEU A 357 -14.63 -0.20 0.72
CA LEU A 357 -14.51 0.51 1.99
C LEU A 357 -15.86 0.58 2.74
N LEU A 358 -16.98 0.28 2.08
CA LEU A 358 -18.32 0.24 2.69
C LEU A 358 -18.68 -1.17 3.17
N SER A 359 -18.32 -2.17 2.36
CA SER A 359 -18.37 -3.59 2.73
C SER A 359 -16.94 -4.09 2.69
N PRO A 360 -16.28 -4.36 3.83
CA PRO A 360 -14.83 -4.51 3.92
C PRO A 360 -14.36 -5.85 3.31
N HIS A 361 -14.46 -5.89 1.99
CA HIS A 361 -14.15 -7.01 1.12
C HIS A 361 -12.99 -6.59 0.24
N VAL A 362 -12.05 -7.51 0.08
CA VAL A 362 -10.82 -7.27 -0.66
C VAL A 362 -10.75 -8.31 -1.76
N VAL A 363 -10.76 -7.84 -3.00
CA VAL A 363 -10.55 -8.67 -4.18
C VAL A 363 -9.11 -8.44 -4.64
N HIS A 364 -8.37 -9.51 -4.90
CA HIS A 364 -6.98 -9.39 -5.33
C HIS A 364 -6.62 -10.40 -6.42
N SER A 365 -5.69 -10.01 -7.29
CA SER A 365 -5.09 -10.88 -8.30
C SER A 365 -3.59 -10.61 -8.39
N GLY A 366 -2.76 -11.66 -8.45
CA GLY A 366 -1.30 -11.50 -8.56
C GLY A 366 -0.58 -10.92 -7.33
N TRP A 367 -1.29 -10.67 -6.22
CA TRP A 367 -0.72 -10.13 -4.97
C TRP A 367 0.00 -11.16 -4.09
N THR A 368 0.09 -12.42 -4.52
CA THR A 368 0.95 -13.40 -3.86
C THR A 368 2.41 -13.06 -4.18
N PRO A 369 3.23 -12.68 -3.19
CA PRO A 369 4.61 -12.29 -3.45
C PRO A 369 5.45 -13.49 -3.85
N GLN A 370 6.44 -13.25 -4.72
CA GLN A 370 7.51 -14.19 -5.03
C GLN A 370 8.67 -13.93 -4.09
N VAL A 371 9.19 -14.98 -3.46
CA VAL A 371 10.25 -14.87 -2.47
C VAL A 371 11.49 -15.63 -2.95
N ARG A 372 12.66 -15.03 -2.78
CA ARG A 372 13.96 -15.68 -2.98
C ARG A 372 14.85 -15.39 -1.78
N THR A 373 15.56 -16.40 -1.31
CA THR A 373 16.40 -16.31 -0.11
C THR A 373 17.86 -16.59 -0.44
N GLU A 374 18.77 -15.88 0.21
CA GLU A 374 20.20 -16.17 0.20
C GLU A 374 20.57 -17.07 1.39
N PRO A 375 21.48 -18.04 1.22
CA PRO A 375 21.92 -18.91 2.32
C PRO A 375 22.48 -18.11 3.51
N VAL A 376 22.17 -18.56 4.72
CA VAL A 376 22.73 -17.98 5.94
C VAL A 376 24.22 -18.30 6.02
N LYS A 377 25.05 -17.29 6.29
CA LYS A 377 26.49 -17.41 6.52
C LYS A 377 26.82 -17.05 7.95
N VAL A 378 27.65 -17.86 8.60
CA VAL A 378 28.13 -17.69 9.98
C VAL A 378 29.65 -17.87 9.99
N ASP A 379 30.38 -17.00 10.67
CA ASP A 379 31.85 -16.97 10.63
C ASP A 379 32.55 -17.37 11.95
N ALA A 380 31.82 -17.75 13.00
CA ALA A 380 32.40 -18.09 14.30
C ALA A 380 31.51 -19.02 15.18
N GLN A 381 31.98 -19.28 16.40
CA GLN A 381 31.36 -20.15 17.40
C GLN A 381 30.27 -19.41 18.18
N ILE A 382 29.02 -19.82 17.98
CA ILE A 382 27.89 -19.23 18.68
C ILE A 382 26.76 -20.25 18.85
N GLU A 383 26.07 -20.17 19.97
CA GLU A 383 24.71 -20.68 20.15
C GLU A 383 23.79 -19.46 20.25
N ALA A 384 22.78 -19.38 19.37
CA ALA A 384 21.88 -18.23 19.34
C ALA A 384 20.55 -18.52 18.64
N GLY A 385 19.46 -17.99 19.20
CA GLY A 385 18.22 -17.78 18.45
C GLY A 385 18.20 -16.38 17.85
N VAL A 386 17.95 -16.24 16.55
CA VAL A 386 17.85 -14.94 15.87
C VAL A 386 16.57 -14.87 15.05
N ASN A 387 15.82 -13.79 15.21
CA ASN A 387 14.69 -13.43 14.37
C ASN A 387 14.82 -11.97 13.94
N ILE A 388 14.71 -11.71 12.64
CA ILE A 388 14.71 -10.38 12.05
C ILE A 388 13.45 -10.26 11.23
N HIS A 389 12.70 -9.18 11.43
CA HIS A 389 11.53 -8.89 10.62
C HIS A 389 11.55 -7.43 10.18
N ALA A 390 11.24 -7.20 8.91
CA ALA A 390 10.95 -5.86 8.45
C ALA A 390 9.46 -5.70 8.25
N LYS A 391 9.00 -4.46 8.19
CA LYS A 391 7.64 -4.09 7.82
C LYS A 391 7.72 -3.00 6.78
N ALA A 392 7.02 -3.20 5.67
CA ALA A 392 6.71 -2.16 4.69
C ALA A 392 5.19 -2.02 4.66
N ALA A 393 4.68 -0.89 5.14
CA ALA A 393 3.26 -0.63 5.22
C ALA A 393 2.89 0.57 4.35
N ILE A 394 1.99 0.36 3.40
CA ILE A 394 1.33 1.44 2.67
C ILE A 394 0.04 1.72 3.42
N GLN A 395 -0.07 2.90 4.02
CA GLN A 395 -1.26 3.36 4.72
C GLN A 395 -1.89 4.47 3.89
N LEU A 396 -3.19 4.39 3.66
CA LEU A 396 -3.97 5.40 2.99
C LEU A 396 -4.96 5.99 3.97
N ALA A 397 -4.93 7.32 4.10
CA ALA A 397 -6.06 8.08 4.61
C ALA A 397 -6.75 8.80 3.45
N ALA A 398 -8.07 8.66 3.35
CA ALA A 398 -8.88 9.36 2.37
C ALA A 398 -10.08 10.01 3.08
N GLU A 399 -10.23 11.33 2.95
CA GLU A 399 -11.40 12.06 3.40
C GLU A 399 -12.02 12.80 2.22
N ALA A 400 -13.29 12.52 1.93
CA ALA A 400 -14.03 13.20 0.89
C ALA A 400 -15.40 13.65 1.38
N LEU A 401 -15.64 14.96 1.35
CA LEU A 401 -16.92 15.58 1.70
C LEU A 401 -17.50 15.12 3.06
N GLY A 402 -16.62 14.93 4.05
CA GLY A 402 -16.98 14.48 5.40
C GLY A 402 -17.04 12.96 5.59
N HIS A 403 -16.75 12.17 4.55
CA HIS A 403 -16.60 10.72 4.64
C HIS A 403 -15.12 10.35 4.69
N GLY A 404 -14.64 9.87 5.84
CA GLY A 404 -13.25 9.49 6.06
C GLY A 404 -13.05 7.98 6.16
N PHE A 405 -12.11 7.46 5.39
CA PHE A 405 -11.68 6.07 5.36
C PHE A 405 -10.17 5.97 5.56
N GLU A 406 -9.75 4.93 6.26
CA GLU A 406 -8.36 4.55 6.38
C GLU A 406 -8.23 3.10 5.89
N ALA A 407 -7.27 2.84 5.01
CA ALA A 407 -7.00 1.50 4.50
C ALA A 407 -5.50 1.30 4.38
N GLY A 408 -5.01 0.12 4.74
CA GLY A 408 -3.58 -0.16 4.73
C GLY A 408 -3.27 -1.54 4.17
N VAL A 409 -2.14 -1.65 3.48
CA VAL A 409 -1.54 -2.91 3.07
C VAL A 409 -0.19 -3.03 3.74
N ASN A 410 0.01 -4.12 4.48
CA ASN A 410 1.19 -4.37 5.30
C ASN A 410 1.91 -5.61 4.81
N LEU A 411 3.11 -5.43 4.26
CA LEU A 411 4.06 -6.49 3.94
C LEU A 411 5.02 -6.66 5.12
N LYS A 412 5.11 -7.87 5.67
CA LYS A 412 6.00 -8.20 6.78
C LYS A 412 6.82 -9.45 6.43
N PRO A 413 8.02 -9.27 5.85
CA PRO A 413 9.00 -10.34 5.74
C PRO A 413 9.68 -10.64 7.07
N VAL A 414 10.00 -11.92 7.26
CA VAL A 414 10.66 -12.46 8.44
C VAL A 414 11.79 -13.39 7.99
N LEU A 415 12.96 -13.23 8.60
CA LEU A 415 14.12 -14.11 8.50
C LEU A 415 14.49 -14.55 9.91
N GLY A 416 14.58 -15.85 10.14
CA GLY A 416 15.02 -16.41 11.42
C GLY A 416 16.10 -17.46 11.22
N ALA A 417 16.90 -17.68 12.26
CA ALA A 417 17.84 -18.79 12.32
C ALA A 417 18.03 -19.24 13.77
N THR A 418 18.07 -20.55 13.96
CA THR A 418 18.56 -21.14 15.21
C THR A 418 19.96 -21.69 14.97
N LEU A 419 20.91 -21.25 15.79
CA LEU A 419 22.31 -21.65 15.76
C LEU A 419 22.58 -22.51 16.98
N SER A 420 23.07 -23.73 16.76
CA SER A 420 23.39 -24.68 17.82
C SER A 420 24.81 -25.18 17.69
N LEU A 421 25.57 -25.04 18.76
CA LEU A 421 26.93 -25.55 18.85
C LEU A 421 26.91 -27.08 19.05
N SER A 422 27.82 -27.79 18.39
CA SER A 422 27.93 -29.24 18.51
C SER A 422 29.39 -29.70 18.45
N GLU A 423 29.67 -30.81 19.11
CA GLU A 423 30.98 -31.47 19.16
C GLU A 423 30.85 -32.95 18.77
N SER A 424 31.81 -33.48 18.01
CA SER A 424 31.85 -34.87 17.58
C SER A 424 33.28 -35.34 17.39
N THR A 425 33.59 -36.50 17.95
CA THR A 425 34.88 -37.18 17.77
C THR A 425 35.03 -37.85 16.41
N ALA A 426 33.95 -37.90 15.60
CA ALA A 426 33.93 -38.45 14.24
C ALA A 426 33.81 -37.37 13.15
N GLY A 427 33.78 -36.10 13.54
CA GLY A 427 33.45 -34.97 12.67
C GLY A 427 32.00 -34.55 12.89
N VAL A 428 31.75 -33.25 13.09
CA VAL A 428 30.39 -32.73 13.40
C VAL A 428 29.55 -32.58 12.14
N CYS A 429 30.13 -32.02 11.09
CA CYS A 429 29.42 -31.73 9.85
C CYS A 429 29.71 -32.81 8.80
N ALA A 430 28.68 -33.50 8.31
CA ALA A 430 28.85 -34.59 7.35
C ALA A 430 29.48 -34.17 6.01
N ASN A 431 29.29 -32.90 5.61
CA ASN A 431 29.82 -32.33 4.37
C ASN A 431 31.13 -31.56 4.56
N ASP A 432 31.71 -31.60 5.76
CA ASP A 432 33.00 -30.97 6.04
C ASP A 432 34.13 -31.96 5.76
N GLU A 433 34.81 -31.79 4.62
CA GLU A 433 35.91 -32.66 4.18
C GLU A 433 37.03 -32.77 5.23
N LYS A 434 37.23 -31.71 6.01
CA LYS A 434 38.25 -31.68 7.06
C LYS A 434 37.80 -32.38 8.32
N HIS A 435 36.53 -32.80 8.46
CA HIS A 435 36.00 -33.51 9.63
C HIS A 435 36.39 -32.79 10.93
N HIS A 436 36.00 -31.52 11.07
CA HIS A 436 36.25 -30.77 12.28
C HIS A 436 35.48 -31.34 13.48
N VAL A 437 36.12 -31.26 14.65
CA VAL A 437 35.58 -31.75 15.94
C VAL A 437 34.43 -30.87 16.44
N PHE A 438 34.38 -29.60 16.08
CA PHE A 438 33.27 -28.69 16.42
C PHE A 438 32.54 -28.25 15.15
N GLY A 439 31.27 -27.89 15.31
CA GLY A 439 30.48 -27.27 14.25
C GLY A 439 29.29 -26.49 14.77
N VAL A 440 28.82 -25.53 13.97
CA VAL A 440 27.56 -24.83 14.20
C VAL A 440 26.52 -25.38 13.24
N SER A 441 25.45 -25.94 13.78
CA SER A 441 24.25 -26.27 13.02
C SER A 441 23.37 -25.03 12.89
N VAL A 442 22.93 -24.74 11.67
CA VAL A 442 22.10 -23.60 11.32
C VAL A 442 20.76 -24.14 10.82
N ALA A 443 19.69 -23.82 11.53
CA ALA A 443 18.31 -24.10 11.13
C ALA A 443 17.62 -22.78 10.74
N PRO A 444 17.70 -22.38 9.46
CA PRO A 444 17.13 -21.14 8.97
C PRO A 444 15.62 -21.24 8.72
N SER A 445 14.93 -20.10 8.80
CA SER A 445 13.52 -19.95 8.44
C SER A 445 13.30 -18.62 7.72
N ALA A 446 12.43 -18.62 6.72
CA ALA A 446 11.99 -17.40 6.08
C ALA A 446 10.48 -17.43 5.86
N GLY A 447 9.88 -16.25 5.87
CA GLY A 447 8.47 -16.11 5.54
C GLY A 447 8.09 -14.69 5.18
N VAL A 448 6.95 -14.55 4.55
CA VAL A 448 6.37 -13.26 4.17
C VAL A 448 4.88 -13.30 4.44
N SER A 449 4.40 -12.35 5.24
CA SER A 449 2.97 -12.12 5.40
C SER A 449 2.56 -10.80 4.74
N LEU A 450 1.42 -10.81 4.07
CA LEU A 450 0.80 -9.66 3.44
C LEU A 450 -0.62 -9.54 3.96
N ASN A 451 -0.92 -8.41 4.61
CA ASN A 451 -2.22 -8.18 5.24
C ASN A 451 -2.83 -6.85 4.77
N ALA A 452 -4.14 -6.84 4.54
CA ALA A 452 -4.91 -5.62 4.37
C ALA A 452 -5.69 -5.31 5.64
N GLU A 453 -5.83 -4.02 5.95
CA GLU A 453 -6.61 -3.52 7.08
C GLU A 453 -7.45 -2.33 6.63
N ILE A 454 -8.68 -2.23 7.13
CA ILE A 454 -9.63 -1.17 6.78
C ILE A 454 -10.23 -0.65 8.07
N THR A 455 -10.20 0.66 8.27
CA THR A 455 -10.75 1.38 9.42
C THR A 455 -11.60 2.56 8.94
N ARG A 456 -12.61 2.96 9.72
CA ARG A 456 -13.24 4.27 9.53
C ARG A 456 -12.38 5.33 10.21
N ALA A 457 -12.19 6.48 9.57
CA ALA A 457 -11.39 7.56 10.15
C ALA A 457 -11.94 8.05 11.51
N SER A 458 -13.25 7.91 11.74
CA SER A 458 -13.93 8.26 12.98
C SER A 458 -13.79 7.22 14.12
N ASP A 459 -13.23 6.04 13.84
CA ASP A 459 -13.16 4.90 14.77
C ASP A 459 -11.81 4.17 14.64
N LYS A 460 -10.72 4.91 14.85
CA LYS A 460 -9.33 4.44 14.64
C LYS A 460 -8.88 3.30 15.55
N GLY A 461 -9.74 2.83 16.46
CA GLY A 461 -9.45 1.72 17.39
C GLY A 461 -10.08 0.38 16.99
N ASN A 462 -11.03 0.37 16.05
CA ASN A 462 -11.78 -0.82 15.65
C ASN A 462 -11.73 -1.00 14.13
N PRO A 463 -10.84 -1.87 13.60
CA PRO A 463 -10.81 -2.15 12.18
C PRO A 463 -12.13 -2.77 11.72
N LEU A 464 -12.67 -2.22 10.63
CA LEU A 464 -13.82 -2.78 9.92
C LEU A 464 -13.51 -4.18 9.39
N ALA A 465 -12.29 -4.39 8.91
CA ALA A 465 -11.75 -5.70 8.63
C ALA A 465 -10.23 -5.72 8.69
N LYS A 466 -9.73 -6.92 8.93
CA LYS A 466 -8.34 -7.31 8.76
C LYS A 466 -8.32 -8.60 7.95
N LEU A 467 -7.62 -8.60 6.83
CA LEU A 467 -7.53 -9.74 5.93
C LEU A 467 -6.08 -10.11 5.69
N THR A 468 -5.76 -11.40 5.76
CA THR A 468 -4.48 -11.93 5.28
C THR A 468 -4.63 -12.26 3.79
N ILE A 469 -3.90 -11.54 2.95
CA ILE A 469 -3.86 -11.74 1.49
C ILE A 469 -2.93 -12.91 1.15
N ALA A 470 -1.78 -12.97 1.82
CA ALA A 470 -0.82 -14.05 1.67
C ALA A 470 -0.06 -14.28 2.97
N ASP A 471 0.26 -15.53 3.26
CA ASP A 471 1.18 -15.93 4.32
C ASP A 471 2.01 -17.09 3.78
N LEU A 472 3.27 -16.81 3.46
CA LEU A 472 4.19 -17.74 2.82
C LEU A 472 5.30 -18.08 3.79
N LYS A 473 5.64 -19.37 3.83
CA LYS A 473 6.82 -19.89 4.53
C LYS A 473 7.74 -20.50 3.50
N GLU A 474 8.98 -20.05 3.48
CA GLU A 474 10.00 -20.57 2.58
C GLU A 474 10.91 -21.53 3.34
N ALA A 475 11.15 -22.69 2.72
CA ALA A 475 12.08 -23.67 3.23
C ALA A 475 13.51 -23.23 2.85
N ILE A 476 14.31 -22.93 3.86
CA ILE A 476 15.75 -22.71 3.68
C ILE A 476 16.46 -23.99 4.16
N PRO A 477 17.39 -24.57 3.37
CA PRO A 477 18.11 -25.76 3.80
C PRO A 477 18.93 -25.51 5.06
N ASP A 478 18.92 -26.48 5.97
CA ASP A 478 19.83 -26.52 7.11
C ASP A 478 21.28 -26.54 6.63
N ALA A 479 22.16 -25.91 7.39
CA ALA A 479 23.59 -25.89 7.12
C ALA A 479 24.38 -26.31 8.37
N CYS A 480 25.57 -26.86 8.16
CA CYS A 480 26.51 -27.15 9.24
C CYS A 480 27.88 -26.63 8.83
N VAL A 481 28.47 -25.78 9.67
CA VAL A 481 29.80 -25.21 9.44
C VAL A 481 30.76 -25.77 10.48
N GLY A 482 31.70 -26.61 10.04
CA GLY A 482 32.73 -27.21 10.89
C GLY A 482 33.90 -26.25 11.14
N PHE A 483 34.44 -26.26 12.35
CA PHE A 483 35.57 -25.40 12.73
C PHE A 483 36.43 -26.01 13.86
N GLY A 484 37.62 -25.44 14.09
CA GLY A 484 38.50 -25.85 15.18
C GLY A 484 39.44 -27.00 14.80
N PRO A 485 39.82 -27.89 15.74
CA PRO A 485 40.68 -29.03 15.43
C PRO A 485 39.97 -30.04 14.52
N VAL A 486 40.74 -30.71 13.69
CA VAL A 486 40.30 -31.81 12.82
C VAL A 486 40.44 -33.14 13.56
N VAL A 487 39.48 -34.05 13.37
CA VAL A 487 39.61 -35.42 13.90
C VAL A 487 40.91 -36.01 13.39
N ALA A 488 41.83 -36.34 14.31
CA ALA A 488 43.08 -36.95 13.95
C ALA A 488 42.79 -38.28 13.25
N ASN A 489 43.29 -38.46 12.02
CA ASN A 489 43.33 -39.76 11.38
C ASN A 489 44.00 -40.72 12.35
N SER A 490 43.22 -41.55 13.04
CA SER A 490 43.77 -42.71 13.72
C SER A 490 44.47 -43.50 12.63
N SER A 491 45.79 -43.49 12.68
CA SER A 491 46.64 -44.25 11.79
C SER A 491 46.20 -45.70 11.91
N LEU A 492 45.68 -46.25 10.82
CA LEU A 492 45.73 -47.69 10.57
C LEU A 492 47.12 -48.17 11.00
N PRO A 493 47.25 -49.17 11.90
CA PRO A 493 48.55 -49.57 12.38
C PRO A 493 49.42 -49.96 11.19
N ALA A 494 50.55 -49.26 11.08
CA ALA A 494 51.58 -49.56 10.10
C ALA A 494 51.90 -51.06 10.16
N LYS A 495 51.80 -51.69 9.00
CA LYS A 495 52.23 -53.06 8.74
C LYS A 495 53.67 -53.19 9.23
N ARG A 496 53.87 -53.87 10.35
CA ARG A 496 55.20 -54.15 10.89
C ARG A 496 55.77 -55.31 10.09
N ASP A 497 56.61 -55.00 9.12
CA ASP A 497 57.54 -55.98 8.56
C ASP A 497 58.50 -56.41 9.68
N SER A 498 58.45 -57.70 10.02
CA SER A 498 59.51 -58.38 10.76
C SER A 498 59.59 -59.82 10.26
N SER A 499 60.40 -60.01 9.22
CA SER A 499 61.06 -61.26 8.89
C SER A 499 61.96 -61.72 10.05
N GLY A 500 61.84 -62.98 10.50
CA GLY A 500 62.90 -63.62 11.30
C GLY A 500 62.50 -64.72 12.29
N MET A 501 62.27 -65.94 11.76
CA MET A 501 62.61 -67.27 12.30
C MET A 501 62.22 -67.73 13.74
N ALA A 502 61.27 -68.68 13.74
CA ALA A 502 61.31 -70.06 14.27
C ALA A 502 61.50 -70.35 15.78
N SER A 503 60.48 -70.95 16.40
CA SER A 503 60.52 -72.36 16.84
C SER A 503 59.17 -72.89 17.38
N ASN A 504 58.78 -74.04 16.81
CA ASN A 504 58.07 -75.21 17.34
C ASN A 504 56.79 -75.13 18.22
N GLN A 505 55.76 -75.82 17.67
CA GLN A 505 55.09 -77.04 18.17
C GLN A 505 53.63 -76.99 18.62
N SER A 506 52.83 -77.85 17.95
CA SER A 506 51.65 -78.64 18.37
C SER A 506 50.41 -77.88 18.87
N ASP A 507 49.16 -78.25 18.60
CA ASP A 507 48.50 -79.35 17.87
C ASP A 507 47.01 -78.96 17.76
N ALA A 508 46.29 -79.54 16.80
CA ALA A 508 44.87 -79.97 16.80
C ALA A 508 43.77 -79.02 17.38
N ASP A 509 42.55 -78.88 16.88
CA ASP A 509 41.72 -79.70 16.01
C ASP A 509 40.41 -78.94 15.70
N SER A 510 39.70 -79.37 14.65
CA SER A 510 38.24 -79.34 14.48
C SER A 510 37.42 -78.02 14.45
N LEU A 511 36.98 -77.69 13.23
CA LEU A 511 35.64 -77.18 12.83
C LEU A 511 34.52 -78.22 13.16
N PRO A 512 33.22 -78.00 12.84
CA PRO A 512 32.34 -76.80 12.79
C PRO A 512 30.90 -77.12 13.34
N THR A 513 29.90 -76.39 12.83
CA THR A 513 28.44 -76.69 12.75
C THR A 513 27.59 -76.30 13.98
N ALA A 514 26.34 -75.83 13.89
CA ALA A 514 25.35 -75.79 12.81
C ALA A 514 24.28 -74.71 13.13
N SER A 515 23.70 -74.08 12.09
CA SER A 515 22.27 -74.16 11.64
C SER A 515 21.21 -73.79 12.68
N SER A 516 20.22 -72.94 12.42
CA SER A 516 19.12 -72.99 11.43
C SER A 516 18.12 -71.90 11.92
N SER A 517 17.12 -71.36 11.25
CA SER A 517 16.15 -71.77 10.22
C SER A 517 15.41 -70.47 9.80
N GLN A 518 15.25 -70.14 8.51
CA GLN A 518 14.04 -70.39 7.69
C GLN A 518 12.68 -70.07 8.36
N VAL A 519 11.60 -69.56 7.74
CA VAL A 519 11.18 -69.09 6.40
C VAL A 519 9.71 -68.65 6.63
N HIS A 520 9.22 -67.56 6.01
CA HIS A 520 8.00 -67.58 5.18
C HIS A 520 7.68 -66.25 4.49
N GLN A 521 7.71 -66.30 3.16
CA GLN A 521 7.03 -65.38 2.24
C GLN A 521 5.52 -65.64 2.23
N ARG A 522 4.71 -64.61 1.90
CA ARG A 522 3.75 -64.70 0.78
C ARG A 522 3.25 -63.34 0.28
N TYR A 523 3.27 -63.27 -1.05
CA TYR A 523 2.69 -62.29 -1.97
C TYR A 523 1.16 -62.39 -2.03
N HIS A 524 0.45 -61.29 -2.36
CA HIS A 524 -0.61 -61.29 -3.38
C HIS A 524 -0.95 -59.88 -3.89
N ARG A 525 -1.61 -59.84 -5.05
CA ARG A 525 -1.58 -58.85 -6.13
C ARG A 525 -3.03 -58.50 -6.53
N ARG A 526 -3.33 -57.22 -6.84
CA ARG A 526 -4.41 -56.67 -7.76
C ARG A 526 -5.89 -56.93 -7.36
N HIS A 527 -6.96 -56.21 -7.76
CA HIS A 527 -7.33 -55.43 -8.97
C HIS A 527 -8.59 -54.53 -8.73
N HIS A 528 -8.67 -53.38 -9.45
CA HIS A 528 -9.79 -52.75 -10.21
C HIS A 528 -11.14 -52.16 -9.68
N HIS A 529 -11.55 -51.10 -10.44
CA HIS A 529 -12.88 -50.53 -10.83
C HIS A 529 -13.54 -49.43 -9.96
N HIS A 530 -14.43 -48.52 -10.42
CA HIS A 530 -14.74 -47.75 -11.67
C HIS A 530 -15.98 -46.82 -11.35
N HIS A 531 -16.25 -45.77 -12.15
CA HIS A 531 -17.46 -44.88 -12.22
C HIS A 531 -17.80 -43.91 -11.05
N GLY A 532 -18.41 -42.72 -11.21
CA GLY A 532 -18.94 -41.95 -12.35
C GLY A 532 -19.85 -40.76 -11.91
N ARG A 533 -19.94 -39.72 -12.78
CA ARG A 533 -21.03 -38.73 -13.07
C ARG A 533 -21.80 -37.89 -12.00
N ARG A 534 -21.86 -36.57 -12.31
CA ARG A 534 -22.98 -35.57 -12.32
C ARG A 534 -23.91 -35.40 -11.11
N HIS A 535 -24.01 -34.14 -10.63
CA HIS A 535 -25.18 -33.28 -10.83
C HIS A 535 -24.77 -31.80 -10.90
#